data_AF-T4VP39-F1
#
_entry.id   AF-T4VP39-F1
#
_cell.length_a   1.000
_cell.length_b   1.000
_cell.length_c   1.000
_cell.angle_alpha   90.00
_cell.angle_beta   90.00
_cell.angle_gamma   90.00
#
_symmetry.space_group_name_H-M   'P 1'
#
loop_
_entity.id
_entity.type
_entity.pdbx_description
1 polymer ?
#
loop_
_entity_poly.entity_id
_entity_poly.type
_entity_poly.pdbx_seq_one_letter_code
_entity_poly.pdbx_strand_id
1 'polypeptide(L)'
;MMKNILFFVEGVHDANCVAKILDLNGFKEIRSIDNLPEIWKRKIPRTYPFVKDRIERYVPIPSYFTNQKVIIVIICTNGEGRLIKEIDLYISNMSKSELNQIKSICAIFDADQKIAKETFNEKFKYKKKDMIICKQDFLDEEINIKGEKINLYNYFFPDNESKGTLENLLLDGAGIVYKDLIEQVNDYIQNIDERHKYNWSISSENKVRVGCIANVFQPGSANQSSIRRDDWISEESIKYSKDIKKFYDFIVKIINF
;
A
#
# COMPACT_ATOMS: atom_id res chain seq x y z
N MET A 1 -12.46 -21.51 9.72
CA MET A 1 -12.66 -20.05 9.91
C MET A 1 -11.70 -19.34 8.96
N MET A 2 -12.18 -18.45 8.10
CA MET A 2 -11.31 -17.73 7.15
C MET A 2 -10.32 -16.86 7.91
N LYS A 3 -9.03 -16.98 7.57
CA LYS A 3 -7.98 -16.13 8.15
C LYS A 3 -7.89 -14.82 7.38
N ASN A 4 -7.54 -13.75 8.10
CA ASN A 4 -7.48 -12.41 7.54
C ASN A 4 -6.05 -11.86 7.58
N ILE A 5 -5.67 -11.15 6.53
CA ILE A 5 -4.41 -10.42 6.41
C ILE A 5 -4.74 -8.94 6.29
N LEU A 6 -4.07 -8.11 7.08
CA LEU A 6 -4.23 -6.67 7.01
C LEU A 6 -3.00 -6.05 6.35
N PHE A 7 -3.18 -5.33 5.26
CA PHE A 7 -2.15 -4.48 4.68
C PHE A 7 -2.47 -3.03 5.06
N PHE A 8 -1.52 -2.35 5.68
CA PHE A 8 -1.56 -0.92 5.93
C PHE A 8 -0.61 -0.24 4.97
N VAL A 9 -1.11 0.74 4.26
CA VAL A 9 -0.38 1.46 3.21
C VAL A 9 -0.58 2.97 3.37
N GLU A 10 0.37 3.78 2.91
CA GLU A 10 0.30 5.24 3.09
C GLU A 10 -0.74 5.89 2.17
N GLY A 11 -0.87 5.41 0.93
CA GLY A 11 -1.72 6.03 -0.08
C GLY A 11 -2.62 5.08 -0.85
N VAL A 12 -3.52 5.67 -1.63
CA VAL A 12 -4.37 4.92 -2.58
C VAL A 12 -3.57 4.35 -3.74
N HIS A 13 -2.42 4.94 -4.10
CA HIS A 13 -1.51 4.40 -5.12
C HIS A 13 -0.94 3.05 -4.66
N ASP A 14 -0.37 3.01 -3.44
CA ASP A 14 0.17 1.80 -2.81
C ASP A 14 -0.88 0.70 -2.69
N ALA A 15 -2.11 1.07 -2.28
CA ALA A 15 -3.21 0.12 -2.17
C ALA A 15 -3.52 -0.54 -3.52
N ASN A 16 -3.51 0.23 -4.60
CA ASN A 16 -3.78 -0.27 -5.95
C ASN A 16 -2.59 -1.08 -6.51
N CYS A 17 -1.36 -0.76 -6.09
CA CYS A 17 -0.17 -1.55 -6.39
C CYS A 17 -0.25 -2.95 -5.73
N VAL A 18 -0.59 -3.01 -4.43
CA VAL A 18 -0.86 -4.28 -3.74
C VAL A 18 -2.03 -5.02 -4.39
N ALA A 19 -3.12 -4.31 -4.71
CA ALA A 19 -4.28 -4.90 -5.37
C ALA A 19 -3.95 -5.54 -6.72
N LYS A 20 -3.07 -4.95 -7.53
CA LYS A 20 -2.60 -5.55 -8.79
C LYS A 20 -1.94 -6.91 -8.55
N ILE A 21 -1.10 -7.03 -7.53
CA ILE A 21 -0.47 -8.32 -7.16
C ILE A 21 -1.52 -9.33 -6.69
N LEU A 22 -2.51 -8.89 -5.92
CA LEU A 22 -3.63 -9.76 -5.50
C LEU A 22 -4.43 -10.27 -6.71
N ASP A 23 -4.73 -9.39 -7.67
CA ASP A 23 -5.44 -9.74 -8.91
C ASP A 23 -4.64 -10.79 -9.71
N LEU A 24 -3.31 -10.63 -9.83
CA LEU A 24 -2.42 -11.62 -10.46
C LEU A 24 -2.39 -12.98 -9.73
N ASN A 25 -2.70 -12.99 -8.43
CA ASN A 25 -2.75 -14.20 -7.61
C ASN A 25 -4.18 -14.73 -7.40
N GLY A 26 -5.13 -14.32 -8.25
CA GLY A 26 -6.48 -14.86 -8.29
C GLY A 26 -7.39 -14.42 -7.14
N PHE A 27 -7.03 -13.39 -6.39
CA PHE A 27 -7.93 -12.76 -5.44
C PHE A 27 -8.97 -11.90 -6.18
N LYS A 28 -10.19 -11.86 -5.64
CA LYS A 28 -11.28 -11.03 -6.16
C LYS A 28 -11.67 -9.99 -5.14
N GLU A 29 -11.84 -8.75 -5.60
CA GLU A 29 -12.32 -7.65 -4.77
C GLU A 29 -13.79 -7.87 -4.35
N ILE A 30 -14.07 -7.69 -3.07
CA ILE A 30 -15.41 -7.72 -2.49
C ILE A 30 -16.00 -6.31 -2.58
N ARG A 31 -16.96 -6.13 -3.48
CA ARG A 31 -17.60 -4.82 -3.74
C ARG A 31 -18.97 -4.64 -3.10
N SER A 32 -19.50 -5.67 -2.43
CA SER A 32 -20.78 -5.61 -1.73
C SER A 32 -20.61 -5.97 -0.26
N ILE A 33 -21.27 -5.20 0.61
CA ILE A 33 -21.30 -5.45 2.05
C ILE A 33 -21.90 -6.82 2.40
N ASP A 34 -22.81 -7.33 1.58
CA ASP A 34 -23.46 -8.63 1.82
C ASP A 34 -22.48 -9.80 1.70
N ASN A 35 -21.46 -9.64 0.86
CA ASN A 35 -20.41 -10.63 0.62
C ASN A 35 -19.24 -10.51 1.61
N LEU A 36 -19.30 -9.55 2.52
CA LEU A 36 -18.25 -9.27 3.49
C LEU A 36 -18.52 -10.07 4.78
N PRO A 37 -17.54 -10.71 5.43
CA PRO A 37 -17.78 -11.38 6.70
C PRO A 37 -18.18 -10.43 7.83
N GLU A 38 -18.87 -10.95 8.84
CA GLU A 38 -19.42 -10.18 9.97
C GLU A 38 -18.37 -9.36 10.74
N ILE A 39 -17.14 -9.87 10.89
CA ILE A 39 -16.02 -9.13 11.51
C ILE A 39 -15.79 -7.78 10.82
N TRP A 40 -15.92 -7.74 9.49
CA TRP A 40 -15.64 -6.55 8.68
C TRP A 40 -16.88 -5.69 8.46
N LYS A 41 -18.09 -6.28 8.35
CA LYS A 41 -19.34 -5.52 8.25
C LYS A 41 -19.51 -4.51 9.40
N ARG A 42 -19.06 -4.88 10.61
CA ARG A 42 -19.12 -4.01 11.80
C ARG A 42 -18.12 -2.84 11.76
N LYS A 43 -17.08 -2.92 10.93
CA LYS A 43 -16.06 -1.88 10.78
C LYS A 43 -16.42 -0.87 9.68
N ILE A 44 -17.47 -1.12 8.89
CA ILE A 44 -17.97 -0.17 7.89
C ILE A 44 -18.71 0.97 8.61
N PRO A 45 -18.32 2.24 8.40
CA PRO A 45 -19.04 3.39 8.96
C PRO A 45 -20.50 3.42 8.49
N ARG A 46 -21.44 3.63 9.42
CA ARG A 46 -22.89 3.62 9.13
C ARG A 46 -23.52 5.00 8.98
N THR A 47 -22.83 6.05 9.42
CA THR A 47 -23.36 7.41 9.49
C THR A 47 -22.33 8.40 8.94
N TYR A 48 -22.81 9.35 8.15
CA TYR A 48 -22.04 10.49 7.66
C TYR A 48 -22.44 11.77 8.44
N PRO A 49 -21.52 12.69 8.76
CA PRO A 49 -20.08 12.68 8.48
C PRO A 49 -19.29 11.65 9.32
N PHE A 50 -18.24 11.08 8.73
CA PHE A 50 -17.43 10.04 9.39
C PHE A 50 -16.48 10.59 10.47
N VAL A 51 -16.14 11.87 10.36
CA VAL A 51 -15.36 12.61 11.36
C VAL A 51 -16.19 13.80 11.81
N LYS A 52 -16.26 14.01 13.14
CA LYS A 52 -17.05 15.07 13.75
C LYS A 52 -16.76 16.42 13.08
N ASP A 53 -17.81 17.08 12.62
CA ASP A 53 -17.79 18.41 11.98
C ASP A 53 -17.00 18.50 10.65
N ARG A 54 -16.66 17.36 10.02
CA ARG A 54 -15.96 17.33 8.72
C ARG A 54 -16.77 16.68 7.63
N ILE A 55 -17.03 17.43 6.57
CA ILE A 55 -17.78 17.00 5.38
C ILE A 55 -16.84 16.49 4.27
N GLU A 56 -15.82 15.72 4.65
CA GLU A 56 -14.86 15.17 3.69
C GLU A 56 -15.58 14.17 2.76
N ARG A 57 -15.33 14.27 1.44
CA ARG A 57 -15.87 13.34 0.44
C ARG A 57 -15.18 11.98 0.44
N TYR A 58 -14.14 11.81 1.26
CA TYR A 58 -13.41 10.57 1.40
C TYR A 58 -14.15 9.62 2.35
N VAL A 59 -14.38 8.39 1.89
CA VAL A 59 -14.99 7.33 2.70
C VAL A 59 -13.88 6.42 3.21
N PRO A 60 -13.65 6.30 4.53
CA PRO A 60 -12.56 5.50 5.10
C PRO A 60 -12.91 4.00 5.11
N ILE A 61 -13.29 3.46 3.96
CA ILE A 61 -13.60 2.04 3.81
C ILE A 61 -12.34 1.34 3.26
N PRO A 62 -11.83 0.32 3.97
CA PRO A 62 -10.76 -0.52 3.45
C PRO A 62 -11.18 -1.22 2.16
N SER A 63 -10.21 -1.57 1.32
CA SER A 63 -10.46 -2.46 0.19
C SER A 63 -10.37 -3.92 0.65
N TYR A 64 -11.34 -4.74 0.25
CA TYR A 64 -11.44 -6.13 0.67
C TYR A 64 -11.25 -7.06 -0.51
N PHE A 65 -10.42 -8.09 -0.36
CA PHE A 65 -10.18 -9.08 -1.40
C PHE A 65 -10.27 -10.49 -0.82
N THR A 66 -10.69 -11.47 -1.64
CA THR A 66 -10.73 -12.87 -1.20
C THR A 66 -10.44 -13.85 -2.34
N ASN A 67 -9.82 -14.96 -1.98
CA ASN A 67 -9.70 -16.16 -2.82
C ASN A 67 -10.50 -17.34 -2.23
N GLN A 68 -11.55 -17.04 -1.43
CA GLN A 68 -12.38 -17.97 -0.66
C GLN A 68 -11.70 -18.65 0.55
N LYS A 69 -10.36 -18.72 0.59
CA LYS A 69 -9.62 -19.28 1.73
C LYS A 69 -9.22 -18.20 2.73
N VAL A 70 -8.78 -17.05 2.19
CA VAL A 70 -8.22 -15.92 2.94
C VAL A 70 -8.95 -14.65 2.55
N ILE A 71 -9.00 -13.70 3.47
CA ILE A 71 -9.43 -12.33 3.20
C ILE A 71 -8.28 -11.38 3.41
N ILE A 72 -8.05 -10.54 2.41
CA ILE A 72 -7.10 -9.44 2.46
C ILE A 72 -7.87 -8.16 2.70
N VAL A 73 -7.40 -7.37 3.65
CA VAL A 73 -7.96 -6.04 3.95
C VAL A 73 -6.84 -5.03 3.75
N ILE A 74 -7.00 -4.13 2.79
CA ILE A 74 -6.04 -3.05 2.51
C ILE A 74 -6.59 -1.75 3.09
N ILE A 75 -5.85 -1.17 4.03
CA ILE A 75 -6.22 0.01 4.81
C ILE A 75 -5.27 1.15 4.40
N CYS A 76 -5.82 2.18 3.76
CA CYS A 76 -5.08 3.40 3.44
C CYS A 76 -5.04 4.33 4.65
N THR A 77 -3.84 4.72 5.07
CA THR A 77 -3.62 5.65 6.18
C THR A 77 -3.37 7.04 5.62
N ASN A 78 -4.37 7.93 5.62
CA ASN A 78 -4.30 9.26 4.98
C ASN A 78 -3.16 10.18 5.47
N GLY A 79 -1.93 9.97 4.99
CA GLY A 79 -0.80 10.89 5.09
C GLY A 79 0.32 10.52 6.08
N GLU A 80 1.51 11.00 5.71
CA GLU A 80 2.86 10.76 6.24
C GLU A 80 2.96 10.55 7.76
N GLY A 81 3.53 9.41 8.15
CA GLY A 81 3.95 9.12 9.52
C GLY A 81 2.86 8.62 10.45
N ARG A 82 1.61 8.47 9.98
CA ARG A 82 0.51 7.92 10.79
C ARG A 82 0.36 6.42 10.73
N LEU A 83 1.03 5.75 9.79
CA LEU A 83 0.80 4.33 9.51
C LEU A 83 0.92 3.45 10.77
N ILE A 84 2.00 3.59 11.55
CA ILE A 84 2.20 2.83 12.80
C ILE A 84 1.10 3.13 13.82
N LYS A 85 0.68 4.40 13.93
CA LYS A 85 -0.40 4.83 14.82
C LYS A 85 -1.75 4.24 14.40
N GLU A 86 -2.02 4.19 13.10
CA GLU A 86 -3.26 3.61 12.57
C GLU A 86 -3.28 2.10 12.80
N ILE A 87 -2.17 1.38 12.61
CA ILE A 87 -2.11 -0.05 12.96
C ILE A 87 -2.43 -0.23 14.45
N ASP A 88 -1.76 0.52 15.31
CA ASP A 88 -1.96 0.45 16.77
C ASP A 88 -3.41 0.74 17.18
N LEU A 89 -4.02 1.78 16.61
CA LEU A 89 -5.43 2.11 16.86
C LEU A 89 -6.38 1.02 16.34
N TYR A 90 -6.09 0.47 15.16
CA TYR A 90 -6.95 -0.52 14.51
C TYR A 90 -7.00 -1.82 15.31
N ILE A 91 -5.85 -2.33 15.76
CA ILE A 91 -5.76 -3.58 16.52
C ILE A 91 -6.19 -3.40 17.98
N SER A 92 -5.92 -2.25 18.61
CA SER A 92 -6.28 -2.00 20.01
C SER A 92 -7.80 -2.08 20.19
N ASN A 93 -8.54 -1.63 19.17
CA ASN A 93 -9.99 -1.64 19.10
C ASN A 93 -10.60 -2.99 18.66
N MET A 94 -9.79 -4.05 18.47
CA MET A 94 -10.29 -5.40 18.20
C MET A 94 -10.48 -6.21 19.50
N SER A 95 -11.59 -6.92 19.58
CA SER A 95 -11.84 -7.95 20.59
C SER A 95 -10.93 -9.17 20.39
N LYS A 96 -10.77 -10.00 21.43
CA LYS A 96 -9.99 -11.25 21.33
C LYS A 96 -10.51 -12.18 20.23
N SER A 97 -11.83 -12.28 20.06
CA SER A 97 -12.46 -13.07 19.00
C SER A 97 -12.19 -12.54 17.59
N GLU A 98 -12.00 -11.24 17.44
CA GLU A 98 -11.60 -10.64 16.16
C GLU A 98 -10.11 -10.88 15.91
N LEU A 99 -9.26 -10.70 16.92
CA LEU A 99 -7.81 -10.91 16.80
C LEU A 99 -7.44 -12.36 16.44
N ASN A 100 -8.15 -13.36 16.96
CA ASN A 100 -7.94 -14.78 16.57
C ASN A 100 -8.17 -15.03 15.06
N GLN A 101 -8.95 -14.17 14.40
CA GLN A 101 -9.19 -14.24 12.96
C GLN A 101 -8.11 -13.53 12.14
N ILE A 102 -7.25 -12.73 12.76
CA ILE A 102 -6.13 -12.05 12.11
C ILE A 102 -4.91 -12.98 12.14
N LYS A 103 -4.38 -13.29 10.95
CA LYS A 103 -3.17 -14.11 10.81
C LYS A 103 -1.92 -13.24 10.78
N SER A 104 -1.99 -12.15 10.03
CA SER A 104 -0.83 -11.29 9.81
C SER A 104 -1.23 -9.85 9.52
N ILE A 105 -0.31 -8.96 9.83
CA ILE A 105 -0.39 -7.53 9.52
C ILE A 105 0.89 -7.17 8.77
N CYS A 106 0.74 -6.45 7.66
CA CYS A 106 1.82 -5.96 6.83
C CYS A 106 1.75 -4.45 6.72
N ALA A 107 2.86 -3.77 6.97
CA ALA A 107 3.01 -2.33 6.82
C ALA A 107 3.88 -2.00 5.61
N ILE A 108 3.38 -1.22 4.66
CA ILE A 108 4.14 -0.81 3.47
C ILE A 108 4.42 0.69 3.56
N PHE A 109 5.68 1.06 3.34
CA PHE A 109 6.19 2.41 3.47
C PHE A 109 6.95 2.83 2.21
N ASP A 110 7.02 4.14 1.98
CA ASP A 110 8.06 4.73 1.15
C ASP A 110 9.35 4.92 1.98
N ALA A 111 10.51 4.62 1.38
CA ALA A 111 11.81 4.98 1.96
C ALA A 111 12.18 6.45 1.69
N ASP A 112 11.47 7.09 0.75
CA ASP A 112 11.67 8.47 0.28
C ASP A 112 13.13 8.72 -0.12
N GLN A 113 13.80 9.59 0.61
CA GLN A 113 15.16 10.06 0.32
C GLN A 113 16.23 9.36 1.17
N LYS A 114 15.84 8.41 2.04
CA LYS A 114 16.73 7.70 2.95
C LYS A 114 16.70 6.21 2.66
N ILE A 115 17.70 5.48 3.14
CA ILE A 115 17.68 4.01 3.06
C ILE A 115 16.60 3.45 3.98
N ALA A 116 16.03 2.30 3.63
CA ALA A 116 14.90 1.70 4.34
C ALA A 116 15.13 1.58 5.85
N LYS A 117 16.34 1.21 6.27
CA LYS A 117 16.72 1.08 7.69
C LYS A 117 16.62 2.40 8.46
N GLU A 118 17.04 3.51 7.85
CA GLU A 118 16.97 4.83 8.46
C GLU A 118 15.53 5.31 8.55
N THR A 119 14.77 5.15 7.46
CA THR A 119 13.34 5.49 7.43
C THR A 119 12.56 4.70 8.48
N PHE A 120 12.84 3.40 8.61
CA PHE A 120 12.24 2.56 9.66
C PHE A 120 12.53 3.12 11.05
N ASN A 121 13.77 3.50 11.36
CA ASN A 121 14.08 4.11 12.66
C ASN A 121 13.29 5.39 12.91
N GLU A 122 13.10 6.22 11.89
CA GLU A 122 12.39 7.48 11.99
C GLU A 122 10.88 7.31 12.18
N LYS A 123 10.25 6.36 11.48
CA LYS A 123 8.82 6.05 11.64
C LYS A 123 8.47 5.64 13.09
N PHE A 124 9.43 5.11 13.84
CA PHE A 124 9.27 4.76 15.27
C PHE A 124 9.83 5.80 16.27
N LYS A 125 10.46 6.89 15.81
CA LYS A 125 11.08 7.89 16.69
C LYS A 125 10.08 8.61 17.60
N TYR A 126 8.85 8.80 17.11
CA TYR A 126 7.78 9.53 17.81
C TYR A 126 6.74 8.61 18.46
N LYS A 127 7.12 7.35 18.77
CA LYS A 127 6.21 6.41 19.44
C LYS A 127 5.72 6.99 20.77
N LYS A 128 4.40 7.00 20.97
CA LYS A 128 3.81 7.37 22.26
C LYS A 128 3.88 6.19 23.24
N LYS A 129 3.98 6.49 24.54
CA LYS A 129 4.13 5.47 25.61
C LYS A 129 2.97 4.47 25.69
N ASP A 130 1.80 4.84 25.21
CA ASP A 130 0.54 4.07 25.25
C ASP A 130 0.34 3.13 24.06
N MET A 131 1.20 3.19 23.04
CA MET A 131 1.09 2.32 21.87
C MET A 131 1.53 0.88 22.19
N ILE A 132 0.68 -0.07 21.83
CA ILE A 132 0.90 -1.51 21.95
C ILE A 132 2.03 -1.95 21.01
N ILE A 133 1.95 -1.58 19.72
CA ILE A 133 2.99 -1.95 18.74
C ILE A 133 4.24 -1.13 18.95
N CYS A 134 5.39 -1.79 19.00
CA CYS A 134 6.72 -1.22 19.03
C CYS A 134 7.57 -1.65 17.82
N LYS A 135 8.73 -1.02 17.70
CA LYS A 135 9.70 -1.33 16.65
C LYS A 135 10.18 -2.79 16.73
N GLN A 136 10.37 -3.30 17.94
CA GLN A 136 10.88 -4.65 18.16
C GLN A 136 9.91 -5.72 17.62
N ASP A 137 8.61 -5.49 17.71
CA ASP A 137 7.61 -6.44 17.20
C ASP A 137 7.72 -6.67 15.69
N PHE A 138 8.10 -5.63 14.92
CA PHE A 138 8.38 -5.78 13.48
C PHE A 138 9.70 -6.50 13.21
N LEU A 139 10.70 -6.34 14.08
CA LEU A 139 11.99 -7.04 13.97
C LEU A 139 11.86 -8.52 14.35
N ASP A 140 11.00 -8.83 15.32
CA ASP A 140 10.70 -10.19 15.77
C ASP A 140 9.71 -10.90 14.82
N GLU A 141 9.13 -10.18 13.85
CA GLU A 141 8.11 -10.62 12.90
C GLU A 141 6.84 -11.22 13.58
N GLU A 142 6.61 -10.95 14.86
CA GLU A 142 5.49 -11.45 15.65
C GLU A 142 5.12 -10.44 16.75
N ILE A 143 3.82 -10.32 17.03
CA ILE A 143 3.30 -9.65 18.22
C ILE A 143 2.27 -10.51 18.93
N ASN A 144 2.25 -10.45 20.27
CA ASN A 144 1.20 -11.04 21.08
C ASN A 144 0.24 -9.95 21.57
N ILE A 145 -1.02 -10.02 21.16
CA ILE A 145 -2.06 -9.08 21.57
C ILE A 145 -3.22 -9.87 22.17
N LYS A 146 -3.54 -9.61 23.44
CA LYS A 146 -4.65 -10.27 24.16
C LYS A 146 -4.55 -11.82 24.13
N GLY A 147 -3.33 -12.36 24.06
CA GLY A 147 -3.04 -13.79 24.00
C GLY A 147 -3.04 -14.40 22.60
N GLU A 148 -3.31 -13.60 21.56
CA GLU A 148 -3.29 -14.05 20.16
C GLU A 148 -1.95 -13.64 19.52
N LYS A 149 -1.30 -14.60 18.84
CA LYS A 149 -0.06 -14.37 18.09
C LYS A 149 -0.39 -13.94 16.65
N ILE A 150 0.17 -12.82 16.23
CA ILE A 150 -0.05 -12.24 14.91
C ILE A 150 1.31 -11.98 14.28
N ASN A 151 1.54 -12.47 13.05
CA ASN A 151 2.79 -12.18 12.35
C ASN A 151 2.80 -10.73 11.88
N LEU A 152 3.95 -10.07 12.00
CA LEU A 152 4.18 -8.71 11.52
C LEU A 152 5.17 -8.72 10.36
N TYR A 153 4.82 -7.97 9.32
CA TYR A 153 5.67 -7.76 8.16
C TYR A 153 5.78 -6.27 7.87
N ASN A 154 6.92 -5.85 7.33
CA ASN A 154 7.07 -4.53 6.75
C ASN A 154 7.82 -4.58 5.43
N TYR A 155 7.49 -3.64 4.55
CA TYR A 155 8.19 -3.42 3.30
C TYR A 155 8.43 -1.94 3.07
N PHE A 156 9.63 -1.59 2.64
CA PHE A 156 9.97 -0.24 2.20
C PHE A 156 10.19 -0.26 0.68
N PHE A 157 9.50 0.59 -0.06
CA PHE A 157 9.79 0.76 -1.48
C PHE A 157 11.20 1.34 -1.69
N PRO A 158 11.89 0.95 -2.79
CA PRO A 158 11.43 0.03 -3.83
C PRO A 158 11.75 -1.45 -3.54
N ASP A 159 12.70 -1.73 -2.63
CA ASP A 159 13.36 -3.05 -2.53
C ASP A 159 13.68 -3.48 -1.07
N ASN A 160 13.17 -2.75 -0.08
CA ASN A 160 13.41 -2.89 1.36
C ASN A 160 14.83 -2.54 1.85
N GLU A 161 15.68 -1.97 0.99
CA GLU A 161 17.08 -1.64 1.30
C GLU A 161 17.42 -0.21 0.88
N SER A 162 17.21 0.08 -0.39
CA SER A 162 17.55 1.33 -1.07
C SER A 162 16.58 2.46 -0.74
N LYS A 163 16.98 3.67 -1.08
CA LYS A 163 16.08 4.82 -1.09
C LYS A 163 15.11 4.75 -2.26
N GLY A 164 13.92 5.30 -2.11
CA GLY A 164 12.94 5.43 -3.18
C GLY A 164 11.51 5.34 -2.70
N THR A 165 10.61 5.31 -3.67
CA THR A 165 9.16 5.39 -3.50
C THR A 165 8.48 4.35 -4.38
N LEU A 166 7.17 4.18 -4.22
CA LEU A 166 6.36 3.42 -5.17
C LEU A 166 6.62 3.85 -6.63
N GLU A 167 6.75 5.14 -6.92
CA GLU A 167 6.97 5.60 -8.29
C GLU A 167 8.28 5.08 -8.88
N ASN A 168 9.33 4.84 -8.07
CA ASN A 168 10.55 4.21 -8.55
C ASN A 168 10.28 2.78 -9.04
N LEU A 169 9.52 2.00 -8.27
CA LEU A 169 9.13 0.63 -8.63
C LEU A 169 8.29 0.61 -9.92
N LEU A 170 7.32 1.53 -10.05
CA LEU A 170 6.46 1.64 -11.22
C LEU A 170 7.22 2.03 -12.48
N LEU A 171 8.16 2.98 -12.38
CA LEU A 171 8.97 3.42 -13.52
C LEU A 171 9.97 2.35 -13.99
N ASP A 172 10.47 1.51 -13.08
CA ASP A 172 11.28 0.34 -13.44
C ASP A 172 10.44 -0.65 -14.27
N GLY A 173 9.19 -0.90 -13.85
CA GLY A 173 8.24 -1.69 -14.63
C GLY A 173 7.93 -1.08 -15.99
N ALA A 174 7.65 0.22 -16.04
CA ALA A 174 7.40 0.94 -17.29
C ALA A 174 8.62 0.92 -18.24
N GLY A 175 9.85 0.94 -17.71
CA GLY A 175 11.07 0.78 -18.50
C GLY A 175 11.17 -0.57 -19.22
N ILE A 176 10.46 -1.58 -18.72
CA ILE A 176 10.38 -2.93 -19.32
C ILE A 176 9.23 -3.00 -20.31
N VAL A 177 8.01 -2.67 -19.87
CA VAL A 177 6.79 -2.93 -20.67
C VAL A 177 6.33 -1.75 -21.54
N TYR A 178 6.80 -0.53 -21.26
CA TYR A 178 6.36 0.72 -21.92
C TYR A 178 7.54 1.58 -22.37
N LYS A 179 8.59 0.94 -22.88
CA LYS A 179 9.88 1.60 -23.17
C LYS A 179 9.76 2.80 -24.11
N ASP A 180 8.99 2.68 -25.17
CA ASP A 180 8.76 3.76 -26.14
C ASP A 180 7.99 4.94 -25.52
N LEU A 181 7.01 4.65 -24.66
CA LEU A 181 6.20 5.66 -24.00
C LEU A 181 6.98 6.39 -22.90
N ILE A 182 7.79 5.70 -22.10
CA ILE A 182 8.61 6.35 -21.06
C ILE A 182 9.66 7.27 -21.69
N GLU A 183 10.24 6.91 -22.85
CA GLU A 183 11.14 7.78 -23.62
C GLU A 183 10.43 9.07 -24.05
N GLN A 184 9.23 8.97 -24.65
CA GLN A 184 8.44 10.14 -25.04
C GLN A 184 8.04 11.03 -23.86
N VAL A 185 7.68 10.43 -22.72
CA VAL A 185 7.33 11.18 -21.50
C VAL A 185 8.55 11.90 -20.93
N ASN A 186 9.72 11.27 -20.97
CA ASN A 186 10.97 11.91 -20.55
C ASN A 186 11.29 13.12 -21.43
N ASP A 187 11.19 12.97 -22.75
CA ASP A 187 11.40 14.07 -23.69
C ASP A 187 10.39 15.21 -23.45
N TYR A 188 9.11 14.88 -23.24
CA TYR A 188 8.08 15.88 -22.91
C TYR A 188 8.45 16.67 -21.64
N ILE A 189 8.78 15.98 -20.55
CA ILE A 189 9.10 16.62 -19.26
C ILE A 189 10.38 17.47 -19.34
N GLN A 190 11.40 17.01 -20.07
CA GLN A 190 12.65 17.75 -20.27
C GLN A 190 12.43 19.05 -21.04
N ASN A 191 11.48 19.07 -21.98
CA ASN A 191 11.15 20.25 -22.78
C ASN A 191 10.20 21.25 -22.08
N ILE A 192 9.69 20.93 -20.88
CA ILE A 192 8.90 21.87 -20.08
C ILE A 192 9.82 22.88 -19.40
N ASP A 193 9.58 24.16 -19.67
CA ASP A 193 10.25 25.27 -18.99
C ASP A 193 10.08 25.21 -17.46
N GLU A 194 11.18 25.41 -16.73
CA GLU A 194 11.24 25.36 -15.27
C GLU A 194 10.22 26.28 -14.58
N ARG A 195 9.79 27.38 -15.22
CA ARG A 195 8.73 28.25 -14.69
C ARG A 195 7.40 27.51 -14.45
N HIS A 196 7.17 26.40 -15.16
CA HIS A 196 5.97 25.55 -15.00
C HIS A 196 6.14 24.46 -13.94
N LYS A 197 7.37 24.26 -13.43
CA LYS A 197 7.70 23.28 -12.39
C LYS A 197 7.82 23.91 -10.99
N TYR A 198 7.34 25.14 -10.80
CA TYR A 198 7.50 25.93 -9.58
C TYR A 198 7.00 25.25 -8.27
N ASN A 199 6.06 24.31 -8.37
CA ASN A 199 5.51 23.57 -7.23
C ASN A 199 6.09 22.15 -7.07
N TRP A 200 7.12 21.79 -7.83
CA TRP A 200 7.72 20.46 -7.74
C TRP A 200 8.61 20.36 -6.49
N SER A 201 8.36 19.32 -5.70
CA SER A 201 9.27 18.82 -4.69
C SER A 201 10.30 17.88 -5.30
N ILE A 202 11.28 17.44 -4.49
CA ILE A 202 12.32 16.47 -4.89
C ILE A 202 11.74 15.11 -5.35
N SER A 203 10.50 14.79 -4.97
CA SER A 203 9.79 13.56 -5.36
C SER A 203 8.76 13.76 -6.48
N SER A 204 8.59 14.99 -6.98
CA SER A 204 7.53 15.31 -7.94
C SER A 204 7.81 14.77 -9.34
N GLU A 205 9.07 14.73 -9.77
CA GLU A 205 9.40 14.34 -11.14
C GLU A 205 8.95 12.92 -11.49
N ASN A 206 9.21 11.94 -10.62
CA ASN A 206 8.75 10.56 -10.83
C ASN A 206 7.22 10.45 -10.77
N LYS A 207 6.56 11.23 -9.91
CA LYS A 207 5.10 11.32 -9.86
C LYS A 207 4.50 11.86 -11.15
N VAL A 208 5.17 12.84 -11.75
CA VAL A 208 4.75 13.42 -13.03
C VAL A 208 4.96 12.41 -14.16
N ARG A 209 6.09 11.71 -14.21
CA ARG A 209 6.30 10.62 -15.19
C ARG A 209 5.20 9.56 -15.10
N VAL A 210 4.93 9.06 -13.90
CA VAL A 210 3.86 8.07 -13.67
C VAL A 210 2.50 8.64 -14.09
N GLY A 211 2.21 9.89 -13.76
CA GLY A 211 0.97 10.56 -14.13
C GLY A 211 0.81 10.74 -15.65
N CYS A 212 1.86 11.13 -16.36
CA CYS A 212 1.85 11.25 -17.82
C CYS A 212 1.56 9.91 -18.49
N ILE A 213 2.28 8.85 -18.11
CA ILE A 213 2.06 7.50 -18.63
C ILE A 213 0.65 7.01 -18.29
N ALA A 214 0.22 7.16 -17.03
CA ALA A 214 -1.11 6.75 -16.58
C ALA A 214 -2.24 7.45 -17.36
N ASN A 215 -2.08 8.73 -17.67
CA ASN A 215 -3.07 9.51 -18.40
C ASN A 215 -3.15 9.14 -19.90
N VAL A 216 -2.12 8.51 -20.47
CA VAL A 216 -2.18 7.94 -21.82
C VAL A 216 -3.07 6.69 -21.82
N PHE A 217 -2.94 5.81 -20.82
CA PHE A 217 -3.74 4.58 -20.73
C PHE A 217 -5.15 4.80 -20.21
N GLN A 218 -5.32 5.70 -19.24
CA GLN A 218 -6.58 5.95 -18.56
C GLN A 218 -6.92 7.46 -18.58
N PRO A 219 -7.27 8.04 -19.75
CA PRO A 219 -7.47 9.47 -19.89
C PRO A 219 -8.52 10.03 -18.94
N GLY A 220 -8.16 11.09 -18.20
CA GLY A 220 -9.06 11.76 -17.26
C GLY A 220 -9.37 10.94 -15.99
N SER A 221 -8.76 9.76 -15.83
CA SER A 221 -8.84 8.97 -14.62
C SER A 221 -7.69 9.29 -13.68
N ALA A 222 -7.88 9.02 -12.40
CA ALA A 222 -6.82 9.16 -11.42
C ALA A 222 -5.79 8.01 -11.56
N ASN A 223 -4.51 8.31 -11.31
CA ASN A 223 -3.37 7.43 -11.57
C ASN A 223 -3.51 6.02 -10.96
N GLN A 224 -4.16 5.89 -9.81
CA GLN A 224 -4.38 4.59 -9.17
C GLN A 224 -5.16 3.60 -10.05
N SER A 225 -5.99 4.09 -10.97
CA SER A 225 -6.72 3.25 -11.91
C SER A 225 -5.75 2.55 -12.87
N SER A 226 -4.75 3.29 -13.34
CA SER A 226 -3.70 2.77 -14.21
C SER A 226 -2.79 1.80 -13.47
N ILE A 227 -2.34 2.16 -12.26
CA ILE A 227 -1.53 1.28 -11.39
C ILE A 227 -2.19 -0.08 -11.18
N ARG A 228 -3.51 -0.10 -11.00
CA ARG A 228 -4.26 -1.35 -10.80
C ARG A 228 -4.49 -2.17 -12.07
N ARG A 229 -4.71 -1.52 -13.21
CA ARG A 229 -5.26 -2.19 -14.40
C ARG A 229 -4.22 -2.47 -15.46
N ASP A 230 -3.29 -1.55 -15.64
CA ASP A 230 -2.27 -1.66 -16.69
C ASP A 230 -1.06 -2.48 -16.19
N ASP A 231 -0.11 -2.74 -17.06
CA ASP A 231 0.99 -3.71 -16.91
C ASP A 231 2.24 -3.21 -16.17
N TRP A 232 2.13 -2.14 -15.38
CA TRP A 232 3.20 -1.67 -14.49
C TRP A 232 3.82 -2.82 -13.68
N ILE A 233 2.95 -3.67 -13.12
CA ILE A 233 3.30 -4.94 -12.49
C ILE A 233 2.60 -6.05 -13.28
N SER A 234 3.35 -6.74 -14.13
CA SER A 234 2.90 -7.80 -15.02
C SER A 234 3.85 -8.99 -14.95
N GLU A 235 3.50 -10.11 -15.56
CA GLU A 235 4.41 -11.27 -15.64
C GLU A 235 5.76 -10.88 -16.26
N GLU A 236 5.75 -10.00 -17.25
CA GLU A 236 6.96 -9.51 -17.91
C GLU A 236 7.78 -8.61 -16.98
N SER A 237 7.16 -7.61 -16.34
CA SER A 237 7.91 -6.74 -15.43
C SER A 237 8.39 -7.48 -14.19
N ILE A 238 7.64 -8.45 -13.65
CA ILE A 238 8.10 -9.36 -12.58
C ILE A 238 9.30 -10.20 -13.02
N LYS A 239 9.35 -10.63 -14.28
CA LYS A 239 10.43 -11.45 -14.80
C LYS A 239 11.74 -10.67 -14.97
N TYR A 240 11.65 -9.41 -15.42
CA TYR A 240 12.82 -8.64 -15.84
C TYR A 240 13.24 -7.54 -14.86
N SER A 241 12.38 -7.10 -13.93
CA SER A 241 12.73 -6.19 -12.84
C SER A 241 13.02 -6.97 -11.55
N LYS A 242 14.19 -6.72 -10.96
CA LYS A 242 14.56 -7.30 -9.66
C LYS A 242 13.71 -6.73 -8.54
N ASP A 243 13.39 -5.45 -8.57
CA ASP A 243 12.67 -4.77 -7.49
C ASP A 243 11.18 -5.15 -7.51
N ILE A 244 10.56 -5.21 -8.69
CA ILE A 244 9.19 -5.72 -8.85
C ILE A 244 9.12 -7.17 -8.41
N LYS A 245 10.09 -8.00 -8.81
CA LYS A 245 10.14 -9.39 -8.35
C LYS A 245 10.25 -9.50 -6.84
N LYS A 246 11.14 -8.74 -6.20
CA LYS A 246 11.30 -8.71 -4.74
C LYS A 246 9.99 -8.34 -4.05
N PHE A 247 9.31 -7.30 -4.53
CA PHE A 247 8.03 -6.86 -3.97
C PHE A 247 6.93 -7.91 -4.18
N TYR A 248 6.82 -8.48 -5.39
CA TYR A 248 5.90 -9.56 -5.70
C TYR A 248 6.12 -10.78 -4.81
N ASP A 249 7.35 -11.29 -4.73
CA ASP A 249 7.71 -12.45 -3.91
C ASP A 249 7.40 -12.21 -2.42
N PHE A 250 7.63 -10.98 -1.94
CA PHE A 250 7.28 -10.59 -0.57
C PHE A 250 5.77 -10.65 -0.30
N ILE A 251 4.94 -10.06 -1.17
CA ILE A 251 3.48 -10.12 -1.02
C ILE A 251 2.98 -11.57 -1.16
N VAL A 252 3.52 -12.34 -2.10
CA VAL A 252 3.16 -13.74 -2.32
C VAL A 252 3.50 -14.60 -1.10
N LYS A 253 4.66 -14.41 -0.47
CA LYS A 253 5.04 -15.07 0.79
C LYS A 253 4.00 -14.83 1.88
N ILE A 254 3.44 -13.62 1.95
CA ILE A 254 2.43 -13.27 2.95
C ILE A 254 1.08 -13.89 2.60
N ILE A 255 0.62 -13.86 1.34
CA ILE A 255 -0.74 -14.34 1.04
C ILE A 255 -0.87 -15.87 0.97
N ASN A 256 0.24 -16.60 0.84
CA ASN A 256 0.27 -18.06 0.64
C ASN A 256 0.64 -18.90 1.88
N PHE A 257 0.64 -18.32 3.10
CA PHE A 257 1.04 -19.04 4.31
C PHE A 257 0.46 -20.43 4.53
#